data_AF-T1A5F1-F1
#
_entry.id   AF-T1A5F1-F1
#
_cell.length_a   1.000
_cell.length_b   1.000
_cell.length_c   1.000
_cell.angle_alpha   90.00
_cell.angle_beta   90.00
_cell.angle_gamma   90.00
#
_symmetry.space_group_name_H-M   'P 1'
#
loop_
_entity.id
_entity.type
_entity.pdbx_description
1 polymer ?
#
loop_
_entity_poly.entity_id
_entity_poly.type
_entity_poly.pdbx_seq_one_letter_code
_entity_poly.pdbx_strand_id
1 'polypeptide(L)' 'AIQAHGAPERCIVVVAPASSAPGLQWIAPFAGFTMAEHFRDRGQHALVVIDDLSKHAASHREIALLT' A
#
# COMPACT_ATOMS: atom_id res chain seq x y z
N ALA A 1 10.48 -9.69 10.66
CA ALA A 1 9.26 -10.50 10.88
C ALA A 1 8.92 -11.35 9.65
N ILE A 2 8.53 -10.77 8.51
CA ILE A 2 8.15 -11.54 7.30
C ILE A 2 9.24 -12.52 6.86
N GLN A 3 10.50 -12.07 6.78
CA GLN A 3 11.63 -12.95 6.36
C GLN A 3 11.95 -14.08 7.35
N ALA A 4 11.67 -13.89 8.65
CA ALA A 4 12.09 -14.83 9.70
C ALA A 4 10.94 -15.73 10.20
N HIS A 5 9.69 -15.28 10.09
CA HIS A 5 8.51 -15.92 10.68
C HIS A 5 7.30 -15.96 9.74
N GLY A 6 7.40 -15.36 8.55
CA GLY A 6 6.32 -15.33 7.56
C GLY A 6 6.59 -16.26 6.39
N ALA A 7 5.88 -16.01 5.28
CA ALA A 7 6.03 -16.69 4.00
C ALA A 7 6.35 -15.61 2.93
N PRO A 8 7.60 -15.12 2.83
CA PRO A 8 7.96 -14.01 1.94
C PRO A 8 7.59 -14.27 0.47
N GLU A 9 7.60 -15.52 0.03
CA GLU A 9 7.17 -15.97 -1.29
C GLU A 9 5.67 -15.77 -1.58
N ARG A 10 4.86 -15.56 -0.54
CA ARG A 10 3.43 -15.25 -0.63
C ARG A 10 3.11 -13.80 -0.29
N CYS A 11 4.11 -12.94 -0.15
CA CYS A 11 3.96 -11.55 0.23
C CYS A 11 4.44 -10.62 -0.87
N ILE A 12 3.65 -9.58 -1.15
CA ILE A 12 4.06 -8.44 -1.96
C ILE A 12 4.18 -7.24 -1.01
N VAL A 13 5.32 -6.56 -1.03
CA VAL A 13 5.56 -5.38 -0.18
C VAL A 13 5.61 -4.14 -1.08
N VAL A 14 4.62 -3.27 -0.92
CA VAL A 14 4.59 -1.95 -1.57
C VAL A 14 5.13 -0.92 -0.59
N VAL A 15 6.15 -0.16 -1.00
CA VAL A 15 6.88 0.76 -0.11
C VAL A 15 6.82 2.17 -0.66
N ALA A 16 6.25 3.08 0.12
CA ALA A 16 6.36 4.52 -0.10
C ALA A 16 6.87 5.17 1.21
N PRO A 17 8.20 5.33 1.36
CA PRO A 17 8.76 5.91 2.58
C PRO A 17 8.37 7.38 2.73
N ALA A 18 8.49 7.90 3.96
CA ALA A 18 8.18 9.30 4.29
C ALA A 18 8.98 10.34 3.47
N SER A 19 10.13 9.95 2.91
CA SER A 19 10.95 10.78 2.02
C SER A 19 10.44 10.84 0.58
N SER A 20 9.41 10.06 0.24
CA SER A 20 8.81 10.06 -1.09
C SER A 20 7.92 11.28 -1.31
N ALA A 21 7.73 11.67 -2.57
CA ALA A 21 6.75 12.69 -2.94
C ALA A 21 5.35 12.36 -2.37
N PRO A 22 4.57 13.35 -1.93
CA PRO A 22 3.23 13.13 -1.36
C PRO A 22 2.31 12.32 -2.27
N GLY A 23 2.40 12.54 -3.59
CA GLY A 23 1.66 11.77 -4.58
C GLY A 23 1.99 10.27 -4.58
N LEU A 24 3.25 9.90 -4.35
CA LEU A 24 3.64 8.48 -4.27
C LEU A 24 3.12 7.83 -2.99
N GLN A 25 3.18 8.54 -1.85
CA GLN A 25 2.59 8.06 -0.59
C GLN A 25 1.07 7.92 -0.69
N TRP A 26 0.41 8.83 -1.41
CA TRP A 26 -1.01 8.75 -1.67
C TRP A 26 -1.39 7.58 -2.59
N ILE A 27 -0.67 7.34 -3.69
CA ILE A 27 -1.06 6.29 -4.64
C ILE A 27 -0.71 4.86 -4.15
N ALA A 28 0.24 4.72 -3.23
CA ALA A 28 0.78 3.42 -2.83
C ALA A 28 -0.26 2.39 -2.32
N PRO A 29 -1.24 2.74 -1.46
CA PRO A 29 -2.27 1.79 -1.06
C PRO A 29 -3.10 1.30 -2.25
N PHE A 30 -3.45 2.18 -3.19
CA PHE A 30 -4.20 1.81 -4.39
C PHE A 30 -3.43 0.83 -5.28
N ALA A 31 -2.11 1.02 -5.43
CA ALA A 31 -1.27 0.06 -6.14
C ALA A 31 -1.29 -1.32 -5.45
N GLY A 32 -1.22 -1.35 -4.11
CA GLY A 32 -1.36 -2.59 -3.33
C GLY A 32 -2.74 -3.24 -3.50
N PHE A 33 -3.80 -2.44 -3.60
CA PHE A 33 -5.15 -2.94 -3.87
C PHE A 33 -5.23 -3.57 -5.26
N THR A 34 -4.76 -2.90 -6.30
CA THR A 34 -4.74 -3.45 -7.66
C THR A 34 -3.99 -4.79 -7.73
N MET A 35 -2.88 -4.92 -7.00
CA MET A 35 -2.15 -6.19 -6.90
C MET A 35 -2.98 -7.27 -6.18
N ALA A 36 -3.72 -6.92 -5.13
CA ALA A 36 -4.61 -7.85 -4.43
C ALA A 36 -5.83 -8.26 -5.28
N GLU A 37 -6.37 -7.33 -6.07
CA GLU A 37 -7.50 -7.58 -6.98
C GLU A 37 -7.14 -8.62 -8.04
N HIS A 38 -5.88 -8.65 -8.51
CA HIS A 38 -5.41 -9.70 -9.41
C HIS A 38 -5.69 -11.13 -8.90
N PHE A 39 -5.50 -11.37 -7.60
CA PHE A 39 -5.75 -12.65 -6.96
C PHE A 39 -7.25 -12.87 -6.70
N ARG A 40 -7.94 -11.84 -6.20
CA ARG A 40 -9.40 -11.87 -5.98
C ARG A 40 -10.15 -12.28 -7.24
N ASP A 41 -9.82 -11.65 -8.36
CA ASP A 41 -10.54 -11.83 -9.64
C ASP A 41 -10.26 -13.20 -10.29
N ARG A 42 -9.27 -13.95 -9.77
CA ARG A 42 -8.96 -15.34 -10.16
C ARG A 42 -9.54 -16.37 -9.19
N GLY A 43 -10.46 -15.95 -8.31
CA GLY A 43 -11.07 -16.83 -7.31
C GLY A 43 -10.15 -17.18 -6.15
N GLN A 44 -9.07 -16.44 -5.93
CA GLN A 44 -8.16 -16.61 -4.80
C GLN A 44 -8.47 -15.60 -3.69
N HIS A 45 -7.82 -15.76 -2.54
CA HIS A 45 -7.94 -14.86 -1.39
C HIS A 45 -6.65 -14.07 -1.19
N ALA A 46 -6.79 -12.78 -0.89
CA ALA A 46 -5.68 -11.89 -0.57
C ALA A 46 -5.94 -11.17 0.76
N LEU A 47 -4.90 -11.06 1.58
CA LEU A 47 -4.89 -10.20 2.76
C LEU A 47 -4.15 -8.91 2.42
N VAL A 48 -4.77 -7.76 2.70
CA VAL A 48 -4.17 -6.45 2.51
C VAL A 48 -3.97 -5.80 3.86
N VAL A 49 -2.75 -5.32 4.12
CA VAL A 49 -2.40 -4.54 5.33
C VAL A 49 -1.89 -3.19 4.87
N ILE A 50 -2.40 -2.13 5.47
CA ILE A 50 -1.99 -0.75 5.20
C ILE A 50 -1.39 -0.19 6.48
N ASP A 51 -0.12 0.20 6.39
CA ASP A 51 0.63 0.83 7.47
C ASP A 51 1.18 2.18 6.98
N ASP A 52 0.49 3.30 7.17
CA ASP A 52 -0.79 3.46 7.87
C ASP A 52 -1.74 4.43 7.14
N LEU A 53 -3.04 4.32 7.43
CA LEU A 53 -4.06 5.15 6.79
C LEU A 53 -4.06 6.61 7.30
N SER A 54 -3.51 6.87 8.49
CA SER A 54 -3.42 8.23 9.04
C SER A 54 -2.42 9.07 8.23
N LYS A 55 -1.26 8.51 7.87
CA LYS A 55 -0.28 9.13 6.97
C LYS A 55 -0.81 9.27 5.57
N HIS A 56 -1.50 8.25 5.04
CA HIS A 56 -2.16 8.35 3.73
C HIS A 56 -3.14 9.53 3.67
N ALA A 57 -3.97 9.71 4.72
CA ALA A 57 -4.89 10.85 4.82
C ALA A 57 -4.16 12.20 4.92
N ALA A 58 -3.02 12.25 5.62
CA ALA A 58 -2.20 13.45 5.69
C ALA A 58 -1.62 13.83 4.31
N SER A 59 -1.12 12.86 3.53
CA SER A 59 -0.63 13.10 2.16
C SER A 59 -1.76 13.54 1.23
N HIS A 60 -2.95 12.95 1.34
CA HIS A 60 -4.12 13.40 0.59
C HIS A 60 -4.47 14.86 0.90
N ARG A 61 -4.45 15.25 2.18
CA ARG A 61 -4.68 16.64 2.61
C ARG A 61 -3.62 17.59 2.04
N GLU A 62 -2.34 17.21 2.07
CA GLU A 62 -1.26 18.02 1.49
C GLU A 62 -1.51 18.28 0.01
N ILE A 63 -1.80 17.22 -0.76
CA ILE A 63 -2.12 17.33 -2.20
C ILE A 63 -3.33 18.24 -2.44
N ALA A 64 -4.40 18.07 -1.66
CA ALA A 64 -5.63 18.82 -1.83
C ALA A 64 -5.50 20.31 -1.50
N LEU A 65 -4.53 20.70 -0.66
CA LEU A 65 -4.32 22.07 -0.21
C LEU A 65 -3.23 22.83 -1.01
N LEU A 66 -2.62 22.20 -2.03
CA LEU A 66 -1.58 22.82 -2.87
C LEU A 66 -2.15 23.81 -3.92
N THR A 67 -3.44 24.14 -3.85
CA THR A 67 -4.09 25.20 -4.66
C THR A 67 -3.79 26.58 -4.10
#